data_AF-A0A9D5H4I8-F1
#
_entry.id   AF-A0A9D5H4I8-F1
#
_cell.length_a   1.000
_cell.length_b   1.000
_cell.length_c   1.000
_cell.angle_alpha   90.00
_cell.angle_beta   90.00
_cell.angle_gamma   90.00
#
_symmetry.space_group_name_H-M   'P 1'
#
loop_
_entity.id
_entity.type
_entity.pdbx_description
1 polymer ?
#
loop_
_entity_poly.entity_id
_entity_poly.type
_entity_poly.pdbx_seq_one_letter_code
_entity_poly.pdbx_strand_id
1 'polypeptide(L)'
;MTAHVAILSGPGIGHLFPSSELARRLVRHHNVSVTLITQSLGSPSNTERSLIDSLREDMSVVSIPPPPPDAIPNNKNLISLLFFLSRYSVPHLRTILNSLTTTTTTPPLKALVVDMFFDEATLDMAHELGVGHYMFFTSPFILLSFALHLPALDKTYDGEYTDMPEPLKLPGYSQRFRGKDLPQPVLDRKNQVYTDYLNLAKLYYKTKGILVNSSEVLEPELLKALNEDTRIPPVYPVGPLIRSYSSDDVVSSECLRWLDEQPQGSVLYVSFGSGGTLTGEQMKELAWGLELSKQRFLWVVTKPNDHQASATYFGGQINTSSFDFLPTGFLDRTKDLVMLEEDMKVAVRAKVDEAGLVRRQEVVRLINCLIDEENGTKMRDRIHQISKATAVAVEESGLSFRSMKEVAREWIGLS
;
A
#
# COMPACT_ATOMS: atom_id res chain seq x y z
N MET A 1 -2.86 -22.25 20.11
CA MET A 1 -2.91 -20.77 20.09
C MET A 1 -3.41 -20.25 21.42
N THR A 2 -2.72 -19.26 21.99
CA THR A 2 -3.00 -18.74 23.35
C THR A 2 -3.68 -17.36 23.36
N ALA A 3 -3.70 -16.68 22.21
CA ALA A 3 -4.38 -15.40 22.03
C ALA A 3 -5.15 -15.38 20.70
N HIS A 4 -6.19 -14.56 20.64
CA HIS A 4 -6.92 -14.24 19.42
C HIS A 4 -6.80 -12.76 19.07
N VAL A 5 -6.60 -12.45 17.78
CA VAL A 5 -6.49 -11.10 17.26
C VAL A 5 -7.45 -10.91 16.09
N ALA A 6 -8.21 -9.81 16.11
CA ALA A 6 -9.00 -9.38 14.98
C ALA A 6 -8.20 -8.36 14.16
N ILE A 7 -8.12 -8.54 12.84
CA ILE A 7 -7.43 -7.62 11.94
C ILE A 7 -8.44 -7.05 10.96
N LEU A 8 -8.73 -5.75 11.03
CA LEU A 8 -9.54 -5.04 10.03
C LEU A 8 -8.62 -4.51 8.92
N SER A 9 -8.67 -5.16 7.76
CA SER A 9 -7.95 -4.69 6.57
C SER A 9 -8.62 -3.46 5.97
N GLY A 10 -7.82 -2.52 5.45
CA GLY A 10 -8.31 -1.49 4.53
C GLY A 10 -8.84 -2.11 3.22
N PRO A 11 -9.66 -1.38 2.46
CA PRO A 11 -10.18 -1.85 1.18
C PRO A 11 -9.13 -1.77 0.07
N GLY A 12 -9.21 -2.72 -0.86
CA GLY A 12 -8.31 -2.80 -2.00
C GLY A 12 -7.04 -3.59 -1.71
N ILE A 13 -6.46 -4.13 -2.78
CA ILE A 13 -5.33 -5.06 -2.74
C ILE A 13 -4.08 -4.49 -2.05
N GLY A 14 -3.85 -3.17 -2.14
CA GLY A 14 -2.73 -2.50 -1.46
C GLY A 14 -2.77 -2.60 0.07
N HIS A 15 -3.96 -2.78 0.66
CA HIS A 15 -4.13 -2.98 2.10
C HIS A 15 -4.35 -4.46 2.43
N LEU A 16 -5.10 -5.17 1.58
CA LEU A 16 -5.46 -6.56 1.82
C LEU A 16 -4.26 -7.50 1.74
N PHE A 17 -3.35 -7.35 0.77
CA PHE A 17 -2.16 -8.22 0.69
C PHE A 17 -1.27 -8.12 1.94
N PRO A 18 -0.82 -6.91 2.37
CA PRO A 18 -0.04 -6.80 3.60
C PRO A 18 -0.77 -7.35 4.83
N SER A 19 -2.08 -7.07 4.97
CA SER A 19 -2.86 -7.52 6.13
C SER A 19 -3.01 -9.03 6.17
N SER A 20 -3.18 -9.65 5.00
CA SER A 20 -3.23 -11.10 4.84
C SER A 20 -1.91 -11.76 5.20
N GLU A 21 -0.79 -11.18 4.78
CA GLU A 21 0.54 -11.70 5.08
C GLU A 21 0.91 -11.52 6.56
N LEU A 22 0.53 -10.39 7.18
CA LEU A 22 0.61 -10.20 8.62
C LEU A 22 -0.16 -11.31 9.35
N ALA A 23 -1.42 -11.54 8.95
CA ALA A 23 -2.27 -12.56 9.56
C ALA A 23 -1.67 -13.96 9.46
N ARG A 24 -1.19 -14.37 8.27
CA ARG A 24 -0.54 -15.68 8.07
C ARG A 24 0.67 -15.86 8.97
N ARG A 25 1.52 -14.84 9.08
CA ARG A 25 2.74 -14.93 9.89
C ARG A 25 2.43 -15.05 11.38
N LEU A 26 1.45 -14.31 11.86
CA LEU A 26 0.96 -14.44 13.24
C LEU A 26 0.44 -15.85 13.54
N VAL A 27 -0.35 -16.41 12.62
CA VAL A 27 -0.89 -17.78 12.72
C VAL A 27 0.21 -18.83 12.69
N ARG A 28 1.12 -18.77 11.72
CA ARG A 28 2.11 -19.82 11.45
C ARG A 28 3.31 -19.78 12.38
N HIS A 29 3.76 -18.61 12.81
CA HIS A 29 5.05 -18.46 13.51
C HIS A 29 4.94 -17.91 14.94
N HIS A 30 3.79 -17.38 15.34
CA HIS A 30 3.67 -16.68 16.63
C HIS A 30 2.59 -17.24 17.56
N ASN A 31 1.96 -18.37 17.22
CA ASN A 31 0.94 -19.04 18.05
C ASN A 31 -0.28 -18.13 18.39
N VAL A 32 -0.57 -17.18 17.51
CA VAL A 32 -1.70 -16.25 17.59
C VAL A 32 -2.77 -16.71 16.61
N SER A 33 -3.99 -16.91 17.09
CA SER A 33 -5.14 -17.12 16.19
C SER A 33 -5.61 -15.79 15.64
N VAL A 34 -6.04 -15.75 14.38
CA VAL A 34 -6.46 -14.51 13.72
C VAL A 34 -7.85 -14.65 13.11
N THR A 35 -8.67 -13.62 13.25
CA THR A 35 -9.82 -13.36 12.37
C THR A 35 -9.49 -12.16 11.49
N LEU A 36 -9.34 -12.39 10.18
CA LEU A 36 -9.16 -11.32 9.21
C LEU A 36 -10.52 -10.79 8.77
N ILE A 37 -10.74 -9.49 8.97
CA ILE A 37 -11.97 -8.79 8.63
C ILE A 37 -11.70 -7.96 7.37
N THR A 38 -12.38 -8.27 6.28
CA THR A 38 -12.22 -7.61 4.98
C THR A 38 -13.37 -6.66 4.70
N GLN A 39 -13.13 -5.59 3.96
CA GLN A 39 -14.15 -4.63 3.53
C GLN A 39 -13.92 -4.22 2.08
N SER A 40 -14.99 -3.90 1.36
CA SER A 40 -14.96 -3.48 -0.04
C SER A 40 -16.06 -2.45 -0.32
N LEU A 41 -15.86 -1.60 -1.33
CA LEU A 41 -16.88 -0.67 -1.81
C LEU A 41 -17.93 -1.33 -2.71
N GLY A 42 -17.64 -2.53 -3.21
CA GLY A 42 -18.50 -3.26 -4.12
C GLY A 42 -18.14 -4.75 -4.13
N SER A 43 -18.49 -5.43 -5.22
CA SER A 43 -18.12 -6.83 -5.39
C SER A 43 -16.60 -7.00 -5.41
N PRO A 44 -16.02 -7.94 -4.64
CA PRO A 44 -14.60 -8.20 -4.68
C PRO A 44 -14.17 -8.65 -6.09
N SER A 45 -13.02 -8.18 -6.53
CA SER A 45 -12.33 -8.63 -7.74
C SER A 45 -11.96 -10.12 -7.65
N ASN A 46 -11.68 -10.75 -8.80
CA ASN A 46 -11.27 -12.16 -8.82
C ASN A 46 -10.01 -12.41 -7.96
N THR A 47 -9.06 -11.48 -7.99
CA THR A 47 -7.84 -11.52 -7.18
C THR A 47 -8.14 -11.46 -5.69
N GLU A 48 -9.05 -10.58 -5.26
CA GLU A 48 -9.48 -10.50 -3.85
C GLU A 48 -10.21 -11.78 -3.42
N ARG A 49 -11.10 -12.33 -4.26
CA ARG A 49 -11.81 -13.59 -3.96
C ARG A 49 -10.83 -14.75 -3.81
N SER A 50 -9.95 -14.95 -4.78
CA SER A 50 -8.94 -16.02 -4.74
C SER A 50 -8.05 -15.92 -3.50
N LEU A 51 -7.62 -14.70 -3.13
CA LEU A 51 -6.86 -14.48 -1.90
C LEU A 51 -7.68 -14.83 -0.65
N ILE A 52 -8.93 -14.35 -0.57
CA ILE A 52 -9.83 -14.62 0.57
C ILE A 52 -10.07 -16.11 0.72
N ASP A 53 -10.32 -16.83 -0.38
CA ASP A 53 -10.57 -18.26 -0.39
C ASP A 53 -9.34 -19.03 0.11
N SER A 54 -8.15 -18.69 -0.38
CA SER A 54 -6.88 -19.26 0.11
C SER A 54 -6.67 -19.02 1.62
N LEU A 55 -7.06 -17.85 2.14
CA LEU A 55 -6.89 -17.53 3.56
C LEU A 55 -7.84 -18.32 4.47
N ARG A 56 -9.02 -18.72 3.97
CA ARG A 56 -10.00 -19.50 4.73
C ARG A 56 -9.51 -20.89 5.10
N GLU A 57 -8.49 -21.40 4.41
CA GLU A 57 -7.85 -22.67 4.73
C GLU A 57 -6.99 -22.58 6.01
N ASP A 58 -6.42 -21.40 6.27
CA ASP A 58 -5.49 -21.17 7.39
C ASP A 58 -6.15 -20.48 8.61
N MET A 59 -7.18 -19.65 8.39
CA MET A 59 -7.74 -18.77 9.43
C MET A 59 -9.21 -18.38 9.18
N SER A 60 -9.82 -17.75 10.19
CA SER A 60 -11.15 -17.17 10.04
C SER A 60 -11.09 -15.91 9.19
N VAL A 61 -11.93 -15.83 8.15
CA VAL A 61 -12.07 -14.63 7.32
C VAL A 61 -13.53 -14.20 7.28
N VAL A 62 -13.79 -12.95 7.69
CA VAL A 62 -15.13 -12.36 7.73
C VAL A 62 -15.17 -11.14 6.83
N SER A 63 -16.17 -11.04 5.95
CA SER A 63 -16.32 -9.90 5.06
C SER A 63 -17.45 -9.00 5.53
N ILE A 64 -17.17 -7.71 5.71
CA ILE A 64 -18.19 -6.69 5.95
C ILE A 64 -18.98 -6.51 4.64
N PRO A 65 -20.33 -6.53 4.68
CA PRO A 65 -21.14 -6.27 3.49
C PRO A 65 -20.80 -4.92 2.87
N PRO A 66 -20.76 -4.80 1.53
CA PRO A 66 -20.49 -3.52 0.90
C PRO A 66 -21.65 -2.54 1.15
N PRO A 67 -21.37 -1.22 1.20
CA PRO A 67 -22.40 -0.20 1.33
C PRO A 67 -23.36 -0.23 0.14
N PRO A 68 -24.65 0.10 0.35
CA PRO A 68 -25.59 0.19 -0.75
C PRO A 68 -25.19 1.34 -1.70
N PRO A 69 -25.39 1.22 -3.02
CA PRO A 69 -24.85 2.17 -4.01
C PRO A 69 -25.27 3.63 -3.80
N ASP A 70 -26.47 3.86 -3.27
CA ASP A 70 -27.05 5.17 -2.98
C ASP A 70 -26.44 5.86 -1.75
N ALA A 71 -25.80 5.09 -0.85
CA ALA A 71 -25.09 5.62 0.30
C ALA A 71 -23.64 6.03 -0.01
N ILE A 72 -23.07 5.56 -1.13
CA ILE A 72 -21.68 5.86 -1.50
C ILE A 72 -21.60 7.33 -1.94
N PRO A 73 -20.67 8.14 -1.37
CA PRO A 73 -20.54 9.54 -1.74
C PRO A 73 -20.29 9.73 -3.24
N ASN A 74 -20.97 10.73 -3.84
CA ASN A 74 -20.72 11.13 -5.23
C ASN A 74 -19.29 11.63 -5.46
N ASN A 75 -18.62 12.13 -4.41
CA ASN A 75 -17.21 12.50 -4.47
C ASN A 75 -16.35 11.24 -4.56
N LYS A 76 -15.74 11.03 -5.73
CA LYS A 76 -14.89 9.88 -6.05
C LYS A 76 -13.43 10.05 -5.64
N ASN A 77 -13.09 11.04 -4.80
CA ASN A 77 -11.75 11.11 -4.23
C ASN A 77 -11.47 9.84 -3.41
N LEU A 78 -10.37 9.15 -3.74
CA LEU A 78 -10.00 7.87 -3.13
C LEU A 78 -9.93 7.97 -1.59
N ILE A 79 -9.30 9.01 -1.06
CA ILE A 79 -9.11 9.20 0.38
C ILE A 79 -10.46 9.46 1.08
N SER A 80 -11.35 10.26 0.47
CA SER A 80 -12.71 10.44 0.99
C SER A 80 -13.49 9.12 1.06
N LEU A 81 -13.33 8.25 0.06
CA LEU A 81 -13.97 6.94 0.02
C LEU A 81 -13.40 5.98 1.08
N LEU A 82 -12.10 6.03 1.35
CA LEU A 82 -11.47 5.27 2.44
C LEU A 82 -12.05 5.67 3.81
N PHE A 83 -12.17 6.98 4.07
CA PHE A 83 -12.78 7.49 5.30
C PHE A 83 -14.28 7.17 5.41
N PHE A 84 -15.00 7.17 4.28
CA PHE A 84 -16.40 6.74 4.27
C PHE A 84 -16.53 5.26 4.64
N LEU A 85 -15.72 4.38 4.04
CA LEU A 85 -15.76 2.95 4.35
C LEU A 85 -15.37 2.65 5.79
N SER A 86 -14.37 3.33 6.34
CA SER A 86 -13.97 3.11 7.73
C SER A 86 -15.12 3.42 8.70
N ARG A 87 -15.83 4.53 8.49
CA ARG A 87 -17.05 4.87 9.24
C ARG A 87 -18.19 3.86 9.03
N TYR A 88 -18.44 3.48 7.78
CA TYR A 88 -19.49 2.52 7.43
C TYR A 88 -19.25 1.13 8.08
N SER A 89 -17.98 0.75 8.24
CA SER A 89 -17.58 -0.54 8.81
C SER A 89 -17.89 -0.67 10.30
N VAL A 90 -18.01 0.45 11.05
CA VAL A 90 -18.04 0.47 12.52
C VAL A 90 -19.18 -0.39 13.11
N PRO A 91 -20.46 -0.28 12.69
CA PRO A 91 -21.53 -1.10 13.28
C PRO A 91 -21.36 -2.60 13.03
N HIS A 92 -20.85 -2.95 11.85
CA HIS A 92 -20.58 -4.34 11.47
C HIS A 92 -19.40 -4.90 12.27
N LEU A 93 -18.32 -4.12 12.39
CA LEU A 93 -17.16 -4.48 13.19
C LEU A 93 -17.54 -4.72 14.65
N ARG A 94 -18.36 -3.85 15.24
CA ARG A 94 -18.87 -4.02 16.61
C ARG A 94 -19.58 -5.37 16.79
N THR A 95 -20.44 -5.73 15.84
CA THR A 95 -21.17 -7.01 15.86
C THR A 95 -20.21 -8.20 15.77
N ILE A 96 -19.23 -8.14 14.87
CA ILE A 96 -18.20 -9.18 14.72
C ILE A 96 -17.38 -9.33 16.00
N LEU A 97 -16.88 -8.23 16.57
CA LEU A 97 -16.07 -8.26 17.78
C LEU A 97 -16.84 -8.81 18.99
N ASN A 98 -18.11 -8.43 19.16
CA ASN A 98 -18.98 -8.98 20.20
C ASN A 98 -19.19 -10.51 20.03
N SER A 99 -19.30 -10.99 18.79
CA SER A 99 -19.35 -12.43 18.53
C SER A 99 -18.03 -13.12 18.89
N LEU A 100 -16.88 -12.48 18.64
CA LEU A 100 -15.56 -13.04 18.95
C LEU A 100 -15.25 -13.05 20.45
N THR A 101 -15.84 -12.17 21.25
CA THR A 101 -15.66 -12.18 22.72
C THR A 101 -16.61 -13.14 23.45
N THR A 102 -17.75 -13.46 22.84
CA THR A 102 -18.75 -14.37 23.44
C THR A 102 -18.55 -15.84 23.05
N THR A 103 -17.84 -16.11 21.96
CA THR A 103 -17.55 -17.47 21.53
C THR A 103 -16.56 -18.18 22.46
N THR A 104 -16.76 -19.48 22.64
CA THR A 104 -15.84 -20.37 23.37
C THR A 104 -14.93 -21.17 22.44
N THR A 105 -15.11 -21.04 21.12
CA THR A 105 -14.38 -21.83 20.10
C THR A 105 -13.01 -21.25 19.76
N THR A 106 -12.76 -19.99 20.09
CA THR A 106 -11.47 -19.32 19.89
C THR A 106 -10.84 -18.92 21.23
N PRO A 107 -9.51 -18.74 21.30
CA PRO A 107 -8.87 -18.11 22.45
C PRO A 107 -9.47 -16.71 22.72
N PRO A 108 -9.27 -16.15 23.93
CA PRO A 108 -9.75 -14.81 24.24
C PRO A 108 -9.21 -13.78 23.25
N LEU A 109 -10.07 -12.86 22.80
CA LEU A 109 -9.66 -11.71 22.01
C LEU A 109 -8.73 -10.82 22.85
N LYS A 110 -7.55 -10.50 22.32
CA LYS A 110 -6.51 -9.71 23.01
C LYS A 110 -6.20 -8.39 22.33
N ALA A 111 -6.39 -8.33 21.02
CA ALA A 111 -6.14 -7.11 20.27
C ALA A 111 -7.07 -6.98 19.05
N LEU A 112 -7.33 -5.72 18.70
CA LEU A 112 -7.87 -5.27 17.44
C LEU A 112 -6.75 -4.54 16.69
N VAL A 113 -6.36 -5.04 15.53
CA VAL A 113 -5.44 -4.37 14.61
C VAL A 113 -6.25 -3.73 13.50
N VAL A 114 -6.19 -2.41 13.34
CA VAL A 114 -6.92 -1.65 12.31
C VAL A 114 -5.97 -1.11 11.24
N ASP A 115 -6.48 -0.90 10.04
CA ASP A 115 -5.78 -0.20 8.96
C ASP A 115 -5.39 1.25 9.33
N MET A 116 -4.44 1.83 8.60
CA MET A 116 -4.02 3.22 8.79
C MET A 116 -5.12 4.28 8.57
N PHE A 117 -6.23 3.96 7.88
CA PHE A 117 -7.39 4.83 7.70
C PHE A 117 -8.57 4.44 8.61
N PHE A 118 -8.32 4.18 9.90
CA PHE A 118 -9.35 3.75 10.84
C PHE A 118 -10.25 4.89 11.36
N ASP A 119 -11.43 4.53 11.87
CA ASP A 119 -12.35 5.46 12.52
C ASP A 119 -12.17 5.50 14.04
N GLU A 120 -12.36 6.67 14.67
CA GLU A 120 -12.18 6.86 16.12
C GLU A 120 -13.01 5.87 16.95
N ALA A 121 -14.22 5.51 16.51
CA ALA A 121 -15.07 4.57 17.23
C ALA A 121 -14.44 3.19 17.45
N THR A 122 -13.42 2.84 16.66
CA THR A 122 -12.66 1.58 16.87
C THR A 122 -11.82 1.60 18.14
N LEU A 123 -11.33 2.76 18.56
CA LEU A 123 -10.64 2.94 19.85
C LEU A 123 -11.62 2.71 21.00
N ASP A 124 -12.81 3.32 20.93
CA ASP A 124 -13.85 3.16 21.93
C ASP A 124 -14.29 1.69 22.05
N MET A 125 -14.48 1.01 20.92
CA MET A 125 -14.80 -0.42 20.89
C MET A 125 -13.72 -1.27 21.56
N ALA A 126 -12.45 -1.02 21.25
CA ALA A 126 -11.35 -1.76 21.86
C ALA A 126 -11.29 -1.53 23.38
N HIS A 127 -11.50 -0.30 23.83
CA HIS A 127 -11.57 0.06 25.24
C HIS A 127 -12.73 -0.62 25.96
N GLU A 128 -13.94 -0.57 25.40
CA GLU A 128 -15.15 -1.22 25.95
C GLU A 128 -14.98 -2.74 26.10
N LEU A 129 -14.27 -3.37 25.15
CA LEU A 129 -13.97 -4.80 25.16
C LEU A 129 -12.75 -5.17 26.01
N GLY A 130 -12.00 -4.19 26.51
CA GLY A 130 -10.78 -4.41 27.28
C GLY A 130 -9.63 -5.04 26.48
N VAL A 131 -9.58 -4.79 25.15
CA VAL A 131 -8.56 -5.33 24.25
C VAL A 131 -7.61 -4.23 23.76
N GLY A 132 -6.38 -4.59 23.37
CA GLY A 132 -5.42 -3.64 22.84
C GLY A 132 -5.81 -3.15 21.44
N HIS A 133 -5.81 -1.83 21.21
CA HIS A 133 -6.00 -1.24 19.89
C HIS A 133 -4.65 -0.97 19.23
N TYR A 134 -4.36 -1.60 18.10
CA TYR A 134 -3.13 -1.41 17.34
C TYR A 134 -3.45 -0.93 15.93
N MET A 135 -2.56 -0.16 15.33
CA MET A 135 -2.66 0.23 13.93
C MET A 135 -1.65 -0.57 13.10
N PHE A 136 -2.07 -1.01 11.91
CA PHE A 136 -1.16 -1.52 10.89
C PHE A 136 -1.02 -0.51 9.75
N PHE A 137 0.17 0.08 9.67
CA PHE A 137 0.54 1.13 8.74
C PHE A 137 1.23 0.52 7.51
N THR A 138 0.51 0.48 6.38
CA THR A 138 0.94 -0.19 5.14
C THR A 138 1.79 0.71 4.23
N SER A 139 2.44 1.73 4.81
CA SER A 139 3.31 2.69 4.13
C SER A 139 4.66 2.85 4.85
N PRO A 140 5.68 3.49 4.23
CA PRO A 140 7.02 3.57 4.82
C PRO A 140 7.09 4.48 6.06
N PHE A 141 8.17 4.37 6.84
CA PHE A 141 8.32 5.13 8.10
C PHE A 141 8.32 6.63 7.90
N ILE A 142 8.86 7.10 6.77
CA ILE A 142 8.83 8.50 6.39
C ILE A 142 7.42 9.10 6.36
N LEU A 143 6.42 8.35 5.88
CA LEU A 143 5.05 8.80 5.79
C LEU A 143 4.38 8.78 7.16
N LEU A 144 4.70 7.78 7.98
CA LEU A 144 4.26 7.73 9.39
C LEU A 144 4.81 8.92 10.18
N SER A 145 6.11 9.21 10.03
CA SER A 145 6.78 10.35 10.65
C SER A 145 6.14 11.68 10.25
N PHE A 146 5.84 11.84 8.96
CA PHE A 146 5.08 13.01 8.48
C PHE A 146 3.70 13.09 9.12
N ALA A 147 2.92 12.00 9.10
CA ALA A 147 1.58 11.99 9.67
C ALA A 147 1.57 12.36 11.15
N LEU A 148 2.51 11.81 11.93
CA LEU A 148 2.65 12.14 13.36
C LEU A 148 3.12 13.58 13.58
N HIS A 149 3.91 14.15 12.67
CA HIS A 149 4.34 15.55 12.74
C HIS A 149 3.24 16.55 12.34
N LEU A 150 2.28 16.11 11.52
CA LEU A 150 1.25 16.97 10.93
C LEU A 150 0.46 17.83 11.93
N PRO A 151 0.00 17.33 13.10
CA PRO A 151 -0.72 18.17 14.07
C PRO A 151 0.11 19.31 14.64
N ALA A 152 1.42 19.11 14.83
CA ALA A 152 2.30 20.17 15.29
C ALA A 152 2.58 21.19 14.16
N LEU A 153 2.74 20.71 12.93
CA LEU A 153 2.91 21.55 11.76
C LEU A 153 1.67 22.43 11.51
N ASP A 154 0.47 21.86 11.57
CA ASP A 154 -0.81 22.58 11.41
C ASP A 154 -0.96 23.73 12.40
N LYS A 155 -0.52 23.51 13.65
CA LYS A 155 -0.57 24.52 14.71
C LYS A 155 0.47 25.63 14.54
N THR A 156 1.62 25.34 13.93
CA THR A 156 2.78 26.25 13.90
C THR A 156 2.93 27.00 12.58
N TYR A 157 2.35 26.50 11.51
CA TYR A 157 2.39 27.12 10.20
C TYR A 157 1.00 27.57 9.76
N ASP A 158 0.86 28.85 9.42
CA ASP A 158 -0.35 29.45 8.86
C ASP A 158 -0.18 29.63 7.34
N GLY A 159 -1.13 29.15 6.54
CA GLY A 159 -1.08 29.17 5.06
C GLY A 159 -0.96 27.79 4.39
N GLU A 160 -1.02 27.75 3.05
CA GLU A 160 -0.94 26.48 2.33
C GLU A 160 0.48 25.89 2.36
N TYR A 161 0.57 24.57 2.54
CA TYR A 161 1.87 23.91 2.59
C TYR A 161 2.62 24.03 1.27
N THR A 162 1.92 24.02 0.14
CA THR A 162 2.50 24.20 -1.21
C THR A 162 3.32 25.48 -1.35
N ASP A 163 3.01 26.49 -0.55
CA ASP A 163 3.60 27.82 -0.60
C ASP A 163 4.67 28.02 0.50
N MET A 164 5.01 26.97 1.24
CA MET A 164 6.06 27.03 2.26
C MET A 164 7.38 27.53 1.66
N PRO A 165 7.98 28.60 2.22
CA PRO A 165 9.23 29.14 1.70
C PRO A 165 10.40 28.19 1.94
N GLU A 166 10.39 27.50 3.09
CA GLU A 166 11.45 26.60 3.50
C GLU A 166 11.01 25.14 3.38
N PRO A 167 11.86 24.25 2.84
CA PRO A 167 11.58 22.82 2.81
C PRO A 167 11.43 22.22 4.23
N LEU A 168 10.39 21.41 4.41
CA LEU A 168 10.06 20.71 5.64
C LEU A 168 11.16 19.70 6.00
N LYS A 169 11.50 19.65 7.29
CA LYS A 169 12.44 18.69 7.88
C LYS A 169 11.70 17.83 8.90
N LEU A 170 11.84 16.51 8.77
CA LEU A 170 11.32 15.55 9.74
C LEU A 170 12.42 15.07 10.69
N PRO A 171 12.11 14.79 11.96
CA PRO A 171 13.04 14.11 12.87
C PRO A 171 13.50 12.76 12.29
N GLY A 172 14.79 12.43 12.44
CA GLY A 172 15.35 11.16 11.94
C GLY A 172 15.52 11.04 10.42
N TYR A 173 15.13 12.05 9.64
CA TYR A 173 15.29 12.04 8.19
C TYR A 173 16.27 13.12 7.71
N SER A 174 17.20 12.73 6.85
CA SER A 174 18.29 13.60 6.40
C SER A 174 17.88 14.57 5.28
N GLN A 175 16.88 14.21 4.47
CA GLN A 175 16.42 15.03 3.36
C GLN A 175 15.29 15.97 3.78
N ARG A 176 15.03 16.96 2.92
CA ARG A 176 13.95 17.94 3.10
C ARG A 176 12.93 17.83 1.99
N PHE A 177 11.69 18.19 2.28
CA PHE A 177 10.57 18.12 1.34
C PHE A 177 10.03 19.49 1.03
N ARG A 178 9.75 19.76 -0.24
CA ARG A 178 8.97 20.94 -0.59
C ARG A 178 7.51 20.65 -0.29
N GLY A 179 6.74 21.68 0.05
CA GLY A 179 5.31 21.53 0.29
C GLY A 179 4.53 20.84 -0.83
N LYS A 180 4.90 21.14 -2.08
CA LYS A 180 4.31 20.50 -3.28
C LYS A 180 4.61 19.01 -3.45
N ASP A 181 5.60 18.49 -2.73
CA ASP A 181 5.98 17.07 -2.76
C ASP A 181 5.34 16.29 -1.57
N LEU A 182 4.50 16.95 -0.75
CA LEU A 182 3.81 16.32 0.37
C LEU A 182 2.63 15.43 -0.10
N PRO A 183 2.12 14.54 0.77
CA PRO A 183 1.00 13.67 0.44
C PRO A 183 -0.24 14.43 -0.05
N GLN A 184 -0.97 13.85 -1.01
CA GLN A 184 -2.15 14.46 -1.62
C GLN A 184 -3.19 15.01 -0.61
N PRO A 185 -3.49 14.35 0.53
CA PRO A 185 -4.45 14.87 1.51
C PRO A 185 -4.12 16.25 2.09
N VAL A 186 -2.85 16.68 2.04
CA VAL A 186 -2.40 17.93 2.68
C VAL A 186 -2.06 19.04 1.69
N LEU A 187 -2.28 18.81 0.39
CA LEU A 187 -1.98 19.81 -0.64
C LEU A 187 -3.00 20.96 -0.71
N ASP A 188 -4.19 20.77 -0.11
CA ASP A 188 -5.23 21.80 0.03
C ASP A 188 -5.77 21.75 1.47
N ARG A 189 -5.28 22.64 2.33
CA ARG A 189 -5.65 22.69 3.76
C ARG A 189 -7.09 23.13 3.99
N LYS A 190 -7.78 23.66 2.99
CA LYS A 190 -9.19 24.08 3.07
C LYS A 190 -10.15 22.94 2.75
N ASN A 191 -9.63 21.84 2.21
CA ASN A 191 -10.43 20.68 1.83
C ASN A 191 -10.88 19.86 3.06
N GLN A 192 -12.07 19.25 3.00
CA GLN A 192 -12.52 18.32 4.05
C GLN A 192 -11.56 17.13 4.21
N VAL A 193 -10.92 16.67 3.12
CA VAL A 193 -9.94 15.58 3.16
C VAL A 193 -8.76 15.93 4.07
N TYR A 194 -8.31 17.19 4.09
CA TYR A 194 -7.26 17.65 4.98
C TYR A 194 -7.69 17.53 6.44
N THR A 195 -8.88 18.06 6.77
CA THR A 195 -9.44 18.00 8.13
C THR A 195 -9.57 16.57 8.62
N ASP A 196 -10.08 15.67 7.77
CA ASP A 196 -10.22 14.25 8.08
C ASP A 196 -8.85 13.60 8.33
N TYR A 197 -7.85 13.88 7.48
CA TYR A 197 -6.50 13.35 7.61
C TYR A 197 -5.76 13.89 8.84
N LEU A 198 -5.92 15.18 9.16
CA LEU A 198 -5.39 15.81 10.36
C LEU A 198 -6.01 15.20 11.63
N ASN A 199 -7.31 14.92 11.61
CA ASN A 199 -7.97 14.27 12.74
C ASN A 199 -7.51 12.82 12.91
N LEU A 200 -7.40 12.06 11.81
CA LEU A 200 -6.82 10.72 11.82
C LEU A 200 -5.39 10.70 12.38
N ALA A 201 -4.54 11.63 11.95
CA ALA A 201 -3.16 11.77 12.44
C ALA A 201 -3.09 11.96 13.96
N LYS A 202 -4.06 12.70 14.55
CA LYS A 202 -4.16 12.85 16.01
C LYS A 202 -4.54 11.53 16.71
N LEU A 203 -5.32 10.67 16.05
CA LEU A 203 -5.72 9.37 16.60
C LEU A 203 -4.57 8.37 16.64
N TYR A 204 -3.54 8.51 15.80
CA TYR A 204 -2.39 7.60 15.81
C TYR A 204 -1.71 7.54 17.17
N TYR A 205 -1.64 8.68 17.87
CA TYR A 205 -1.12 8.80 19.24
C TYR A 205 -1.95 8.07 20.30
N LYS A 206 -3.21 7.73 20.01
CA LYS A 206 -4.11 7.03 20.94
C LYS A 206 -4.04 5.51 20.82
N THR A 207 -3.33 4.98 19.82
CA THR A 207 -3.15 3.53 19.64
C THR A 207 -2.19 2.98 20.69
N LYS A 208 -2.32 1.70 21.04
CA LYS A 208 -1.40 1.00 21.94
C LYS A 208 -0.04 0.73 21.27
N GLY A 209 -0.02 0.58 19.95
CA GLY A 209 1.19 0.36 19.17
C GLY A 209 0.92 0.42 17.67
N ILE A 210 1.98 0.66 16.90
CA ILE A 210 1.92 0.87 15.46
C ILE A 210 2.81 -0.17 14.77
N LEU A 211 2.19 -1.15 14.12
CA LEU A 211 2.89 -2.09 13.25
C LEU A 211 3.10 -1.42 11.90
N VAL A 212 4.30 -1.45 11.34
CA VAL A 212 4.60 -0.79 10.05
C VAL A 212 5.10 -1.81 9.05
N ASN A 213 4.52 -1.82 7.86
CA ASN A 213 5.00 -2.64 6.74
C ASN A 213 6.27 -2.04 6.10
N SER A 214 7.29 -1.84 6.91
CA SER A 214 8.65 -1.45 6.52
C SER A 214 9.63 -2.18 7.43
N SER A 215 10.93 -2.05 7.15
CA SER A 215 11.98 -2.72 7.90
C SER A 215 13.00 -1.69 8.40
N GLU A 216 13.53 -1.91 9.60
CA GLU A 216 14.65 -1.14 10.15
C GLU A 216 15.84 -1.10 9.18
N VAL A 217 16.05 -2.17 8.39
CA VAL A 217 17.11 -2.26 7.37
C VAL A 217 16.99 -1.14 6.32
N LEU A 218 15.78 -0.65 6.04
CA LEU A 218 15.53 0.39 5.03
C LEU A 218 15.71 1.80 5.59
N GLU A 219 15.21 2.06 6.81
CA GLU A 219 15.10 3.40 7.37
C GLU A 219 15.45 3.41 8.89
N PRO A 220 16.68 3.02 9.30
CA PRO A 220 17.00 2.77 10.71
C PRO A 220 16.94 4.04 11.57
N GLU A 221 17.48 5.15 11.08
CA GLU A 221 17.49 6.43 11.81
C GLU A 221 16.09 7.03 11.98
N LEU A 222 15.20 6.78 11.02
CA LEU A 222 13.80 7.19 11.10
C LEU A 222 13.05 6.38 12.16
N LEU A 223 13.22 5.06 12.16
CA LEU A 223 12.63 4.20 13.19
C LEU A 223 13.14 4.58 14.58
N LYS A 224 14.45 4.82 14.71
CA LYS A 224 15.05 5.28 15.97
C LYS A 224 14.42 6.58 16.46
N ALA A 225 14.33 7.60 15.60
CA ALA A 225 13.72 8.88 15.98
C ALA A 225 12.23 8.76 16.36
N LEU A 226 11.49 7.86 15.72
CA LEU A 226 10.09 7.57 16.07
C LEU A 226 9.97 6.97 17.48
N ASN A 227 10.83 6.01 17.82
CA ASN A 227 10.79 5.32 19.12
C ASN A 227 11.46 6.11 20.27
N GLU A 228 12.31 7.10 19.96
CA GLU A 228 12.89 8.02 20.97
C GLU A 228 11.88 9.05 21.49
N ASP A 229 10.85 9.37 20.72
CA ASP A 229 9.77 10.26 21.15
C ASP A 229 8.73 9.48 21.95
N THR A 230 8.80 9.55 23.28
CA THR A 230 7.93 8.81 24.21
C THR A 230 6.45 9.17 24.11
N ARG A 231 6.07 10.19 23.33
CA ARG A 231 4.67 10.52 23.05
C ARG A 231 4.09 9.64 21.95
N ILE A 232 4.93 9.12 21.06
CA ILE A 232 4.53 8.22 19.98
C ILE A 232 4.38 6.81 20.55
N PRO A 233 3.29 6.08 20.24
CA PRO A 233 3.17 4.68 20.64
C PRO A 233 4.31 3.82 20.06
N PRO A 234 4.68 2.71 20.70
CA PRO A 234 5.73 1.83 20.19
C PRO A 234 5.55 1.48 18.70
N VAL A 235 6.61 1.67 17.91
CA VAL A 235 6.60 1.42 16.46
C VAL A 235 7.34 0.11 16.17
N TYR A 236 6.61 -0.87 15.61
CA TYR A 236 7.10 -2.21 15.31
C TYR A 236 7.34 -2.39 13.80
N PRO A 237 8.60 -2.42 13.32
CA PRO A 237 8.93 -2.80 11.93
C PRO A 237 8.57 -4.27 11.68
N VAL A 238 7.52 -4.55 10.91
CA VAL A 238 7.10 -5.95 10.63
C VAL A 238 7.27 -6.34 9.16
N GLY A 239 7.77 -5.44 8.31
CA GLY A 239 7.87 -5.64 6.87
C GLY A 239 9.24 -6.13 6.35
N PRO A 240 9.37 -6.36 5.04
CA PRO A 240 8.29 -6.24 4.06
C PRO A 240 7.37 -7.46 4.05
N LEU A 241 6.07 -7.20 4.21
CA LEU A 241 4.98 -8.16 4.10
C LEU A 241 4.46 -8.08 2.67
N ILE A 242 5.09 -8.88 1.80
CA ILE A 242 4.75 -9.04 0.39
C ILE A 242 3.97 -10.34 0.19
N ARG A 243 3.19 -10.41 -0.89
CA ARG A 243 2.47 -11.63 -1.25
C ARG A 243 3.48 -12.74 -1.54
N SER A 244 3.40 -13.84 -0.79
CA SER A 244 4.07 -15.08 -1.15
C SER A 244 3.28 -15.77 -2.26
N TYR A 245 3.92 -16.02 -3.40
CA TYR A 245 3.40 -16.89 -4.45
C TYR A 245 3.95 -18.29 -4.21
N SER A 246 3.11 -19.32 -4.25
CA SER A 246 3.63 -20.69 -4.37
C SER A 246 4.14 -20.89 -5.79
N SER A 247 5.16 -21.74 -5.99
CA SER A 247 5.63 -22.12 -7.32
C SER A 247 4.53 -22.73 -8.19
N ASP A 248 3.48 -23.26 -7.54
CA ASP A 248 2.39 -23.99 -8.17
C ASP A 248 1.23 -23.05 -8.60
N ASP A 249 1.18 -21.81 -8.06
CA ASP A 249 0.26 -20.76 -8.49
C ASP A 249 0.67 -20.11 -9.82
N VAL A 250 1.87 -20.43 -10.31
CA VAL A 250 2.35 -20.01 -11.62
C VAL A 250 1.65 -20.87 -12.67
N VAL A 251 0.37 -20.57 -12.91
CA VAL A 251 -0.24 -20.88 -14.21
C VAL A 251 0.73 -20.34 -15.24
N SER A 252 1.13 -21.17 -16.21
CA SER A 252 2.07 -20.81 -17.27
C SER A 252 1.48 -19.66 -18.08
N SER A 253 1.59 -18.46 -17.56
CA SER A 253 1.17 -17.25 -18.22
C SER A 253 2.08 -17.10 -19.41
N GLU A 254 1.48 -16.81 -20.55
CA GLU A 254 2.22 -16.45 -21.77
C GLU A 254 3.27 -15.37 -21.46
N CYS A 255 2.98 -14.55 -20.44
CA CYS A 255 3.86 -13.52 -19.91
C CYS A 255 5.26 -14.00 -19.50
N LEU A 256 5.30 -15.11 -18.75
CA LEU A 256 6.51 -15.60 -18.12
C LEU A 256 7.32 -16.35 -19.15
N ARG A 257 6.64 -17.09 -20.04
CA ARG A 257 7.29 -17.81 -21.13
C ARG A 257 8.05 -16.88 -22.08
N TRP A 258 7.49 -15.74 -22.46
CA TRP A 258 8.23 -14.77 -23.26
C TRP A 258 9.36 -14.11 -22.46
N LEU A 259 9.17 -13.83 -21.16
CA LEU A 259 10.21 -13.28 -20.29
C LEU A 259 11.40 -14.25 -20.20
N ASP A 260 11.15 -15.55 -20.13
CA ASP A 260 12.16 -16.63 -20.14
C ASP A 260 12.99 -16.64 -21.44
N GLU A 261 12.42 -16.17 -22.55
CA GLU A 261 13.11 -16.06 -23.84
C GLU A 261 13.97 -14.78 -23.96
N GLN A 262 13.88 -13.84 -23.00
CA GLN A 262 14.62 -12.58 -23.06
C GLN A 262 15.97 -12.65 -22.31
N PRO A 263 16.99 -11.87 -22.73
CA PRO A 263 18.22 -11.74 -21.96
C PRO A 263 17.97 -11.22 -20.53
N GLN A 264 18.77 -11.70 -19.57
CA GLN A 264 18.65 -11.31 -18.16
C GLN A 264 18.76 -9.79 -17.99
N GLY A 265 17.79 -9.20 -17.27
CA GLY A 265 17.78 -7.77 -16.97
C GLY A 265 17.51 -6.85 -18.17
N SER A 266 17.05 -7.39 -19.31
CA SER A 266 16.85 -6.62 -20.54
C SER A 266 15.42 -6.10 -20.78
N VAL A 267 14.47 -6.48 -19.92
CA VAL A 267 13.06 -6.11 -20.07
C VAL A 267 12.68 -5.05 -19.04
N LEU A 268 12.11 -3.95 -19.52
CA LEU A 268 11.46 -2.96 -18.66
C LEU A 268 10.04 -3.40 -18.34
N TYR A 269 9.76 -3.56 -17.05
CA TYR A 269 8.39 -3.77 -16.60
C TYR A 269 7.69 -2.42 -16.30
N VAL A 270 6.52 -2.20 -16.90
CA VAL A 270 5.73 -0.97 -16.79
C VAL A 270 4.34 -1.29 -16.27
N SER A 271 3.98 -0.75 -15.11
CA SER A 271 2.61 -0.83 -14.58
C SER A 271 2.31 0.39 -13.74
N PHE A 272 1.03 0.75 -13.67
CA PHE A 272 0.52 1.82 -12.81
C PHE A 272 -0.23 1.27 -11.59
N GLY A 273 -0.29 -0.05 -11.43
CA GLY A 273 -1.01 -0.76 -10.36
C GLY A 273 -2.52 -0.78 -10.58
N SER A 274 -3.24 -1.54 -9.75
CA SER A 274 -4.67 -1.81 -9.91
C SER A 274 -5.57 -0.57 -9.87
N GLY A 275 -5.15 0.47 -9.15
CA GLY A 275 -5.94 1.70 -9.00
C GLY A 275 -5.59 2.83 -9.97
N GLY A 276 -4.38 2.83 -10.54
CA GLY A 276 -3.84 3.99 -11.27
C GLY A 276 -4.34 4.07 -12.71
N THR A 277 -4.70 5.27 -13.15
CA THR A 277 -5.09 5.56 -14.54
C THR A 277 -4.33 6.75 -15.11
N LEU A 278 -4.07 6.71 -16.41
CA LEU A 278 -3.47 7.80 -17.18
C LEU A 278 -4.54 8.46 -18.06
N THR A 279 -4.33 9.73 -18.42
CA THR A 279 -5.11 10.38 -19.49
C THR A 279 -4.76 9.76 -20.84
N GLY A 280 -5.67 9.88 -21.82
CA GLY A 280 -5.42 9.37 -23.16
C GLY A 280 -4.20 10.01 -23.82
N GLU A 281 -3.95 11.30 -23.55
CA GLU A 281 -2.76 12.00 -24.03
C GLU A 281 -1.48 11.46 -23.39
N GLN A 282 -1.45 11.31 -22.06
CA GLN A 282 -0.27 10.80 -21.36
C GLN A 282 0.04 9.34 -21.75
N MET A 283 -0.99 8.55 -22.03
CA MET A 283 -0.83 7.18 -22.53
C MET A 283 -0.19 7.13 -23.91
N LYS A 284 -0.54 8.06 -24.82
CA LYS A 284 0.11 8.18 -26.14
C LYS A 284 1.58 8.56 -26.02
N GLU A 285 1.91 9.53 -25.17
CA GLU A 285 3.31 9.90 -24.92
C GLU A 285 4.13 8.75 -24.33
N LEU A 286 3.54 7.98 -23.41
CA LEU A 286 4.17 6.77 -22.86
C LEU A 286 4.40 5.71 -23.96
N ALA A 287 3.38 5.41 -24.76
CA ALA A 287 3.47 4.43 -25.84
C ALA A 287 4.55 4.83 -26.86
N TRP A 288 4.55 6.08 -27.33
CA TRP A 288 5.61 6.56 -28.23
C TRP A 288 7.00 6.53 -27.58
N GLY A 289 7.10 6.83 -26.28
CA GLY A 289 8.35 6.78 -25.55
C GLY A 289 8.93 5.37 -25.44
N LEU A 290 8.07 4.39 -25.14
CA LEU A 290 8.43 2.98 -25.12
C LEU A 290 8.90 2.51 -26.50
N GLU A 291 8.16 2.82 -27.56
CA GLU A 291 8.52 2.50 -28.95
C GLU A 291 9.87 3.10 -29.35
N LEU A 292 10.07 4.40 -29.09
CA LEU A 292 11.29 5.11 -29.46
C LEU A 292 12.52 4.67 -28.67
N SER A 293 12.33 4.08 -27.48
CA SER A 293 13.44 3.59 -26.66
C SER A 293 14.16 2.40 -27.29
N LYS A 294 13.47 1.63 -28.15
CA LYS A 294 13.94 0.36 -28.74
C LYS A 294 14.33 -0.70 -27.70
N GLN A 295 13.92 -0.52 -26.45
CA GLN A 295 14.11 -1.49 -25.38
C GLN A 295 12.94 -2.48 -25.35
N ARG A 296 13.17 -3.67 -24.80
CA ARG A 296 12.10 -4.65 -24.56
C ARG A 296 11.27 -4.19 -23.36
N PHE A 297 9.96 -4.35 -23.43
CA PHE A 297 9.10 -4.00 -22.30
C PHE A 297 7.89 -4.92 -22.16
N LEU A 298 7.49 -5.10 -20.90
CA LEU A 298 6.24 -5.74 -20.48
C LEU A 298 5.37 -4.65 -19.86
N TRP A 299 4.22 -4.33 -20.47
CA TRP A 299 3.39 -3.20 -20.05
C TRP A 299 1.97 -3.63 -19.66
N VAL A 300 1.59 -3.41 -18.40
CA VAL A 300 0.18 -3.47 -17.95
C VAL A 300 -0.57 -2.24 -18.41
N VAL A 301 -1.49 -2.44 -19.33
CA VAL A 301 -2.31 -1.39 -19.90
C VAL A 301 -3.69 -1.38 -19.25
N THR A 302 -4.03 -0.25 -18.65
CA THR A 302 -5.39 0.05 -18.16
C THR A 302 -6.04 1.06 -19.08
N LYS A 303 -7.36 0.98 -19.32
CA LYS A 303 -8.10 1.96 -20.12
C LYS A 303 -7.87 3.38 -19.56
N PRO A 304 -7.56 4.39 -20.40
CA PRO A 304 -7.32 5.74 -19.92
C PRO A 304 -8.57 6.37 -19.31
N ASN A 305 -8.35 7.32 -18.39
CA ASN A 305 -9.39 8.13 -17.80
C ASN A 305 -8.90 9.58 -17.71
N ASP A 306 -9.58 10.49 -18.41
CA ASP A 306 -9.18 11.90 -18.51
C ASP A 306 -9.61 12.74 -17.31
N HIS A 307 -10.37 12.18 -16.37
CA HIS A 307 -10.97 12.92 -15.25
C HIS A 307 -10.47 12.48 -13.88
N GLN A 308 -9.98 11.24 -13.74
CA GLN A 308 -9.61 10.67 -12.44
C GLN A 308 -8.37 9.79 -12.56
N ALA A 309 -7.39 10.01 -11.69
CA ALA A 309 -6.13 9.27 -11.64
C ALA A 309 -6.21 7.92 -10.90
N SER A 310 -7.30 7.69 -10.15
CA SER A 310 -7.50 6.47 -9.34
C SER A 310 -8.79 5.72 -9.70
N ALA A 311 -9.22 5.79 -10.96
CA ALA A 311 -10.58 5.41 -11.36
C ALA A 311 -10.89 3.90 -11.24
N THR A 312 -9.86 3.04 -11.19
CA THR A 312 -10.01 1.59 -11.12
C THR A 312 -9.84 1.01 -9.71
N TYR A 313 -9.50 1.84 -8.72
CA TYR A 313 -9.13 1.38 -7.37
C TYR A 313 -10.20 0.51 -6.69
N PHE A 314 -11.49 0.82 -6.92
CA PHE A 314 -12.63 0.08 -6.36
C PHE A 314 -13.39 -0.77 -7.39
N GLY A 315 -12.69 -1.30 -8.41
CA GLY A 315 -13.30 -2.23 -9.37
C GLY A 315 -14.02 -1.57 -10.54
N GLY A 316 -13.53 -0.41 -11.01
CA GLY A 316 -13.96 0.14 -12.30
C GLY A 316 -13.74 -0.88 -13.42
N GLN A 317 -14.74 -1.11 -14.28
CA GLN A 317 -14.67 -2.14 -15.33
C GLN A 317 -13.46 -1.94 -16.25
N ILE A 318 -12.49 -2.86 -16.15
CA ILE A 318 -11.41 -3.03 -17.14
C ILE A 318 -12.00 -3.86 -18.28
N ASN A 319 -12.80 -3.25 -19.15
CA ASN A 319 -13.13 -3.84 -20.44
C ASN A 319 -12.04 -3.42 -21.44
N THR A 320 -10.96 -4.21 -21.51
CA THR A 320 -9.81 -4.06 -22.43
C THR A 320 -9.97 -4.90 -23.69
N SER A 321 -11.19 -5.16 -24.16
CA SER A 321 -11.40 -5.86 -25.43
C SER A 321 -10.97 -5.05 -26.67
N SER A 322 -10.55 -3.79 -26.48
CA SER A 322 -10.03 -2.92 -27.52
C SER A 322 -8.89 -2.05 -26.99
N PHE A 323 -7.81 -1.95 -27.77
CA PHE A 323 -6.63 -1.11 -27.54
C PHE A 323 -6.63 0.15 -28.43
N ASP A 324 -7.80 0.58 -28.91
CA ASP A 324 -7.96 1.68 -29.88
C ASP A 324 -7.48 3.05 -29.35
N PHE A 325 -7.20 3.13 -28.05
CA PHE A 325 -6.63 4.31 -27.41
C PHE A 325 -5.10 4.43 -27.58
N LEU A 326 -4.41 3.35 -28.01
CA LEU A 326 -2.99 3.39 -28.34
C LEU A 326 -2.76 4.03 -29.73
N PRO A 327 -1.55 4.56 -30.01
CA PRO A 327 -1.25 5.10 -31.34
C PRO A 327 -1.49 4.06 -32.45
N THR A 328 -2.06 4.50 -33.58
CA THR A 328 -2.36 3.62 -34.71
C THR A 328 -1.11 2.84 -35.17
N GLY A 329 -1.25 1.52 -35.33
CA GLY A 329 -0.17 0.61 -35.73
C GLY A 329 0.90 0.34 -34.67
N PHE A 330 0.72 0.80 -33.42
CA PHE A 330 1.67 0.59 -32.33
C PHE A 330 1.95 -0.90 -32.07
N LEU A 331 0.89 -1.73 -32.01
CA LEU A 331 1.04 -3.17 -31.77
C LEU A 331 1.86 -3.86 -32.87
N ASP A 332 1.61 -3.52 -34.14
CA ASP A 332 2.36 -4.09 -35.27
C ASP A 332 3.83 -3.70 -35.27
N ARG A 333 4.15 -2.46 -34.89
CA ARG A 333 5.53 -1.94 -34.84
C ARG A 333 6.31 -2.45 -33.64
N THR A 334 5.62 -2.92 -32.59
CA THR A 334 6.24 -3.36 -31.33
C THR A 334 6.09 -4.86 -31.07
N LYS A 335 5.54 -5.62 -32.02
CA LYS A 335 5.23 -7.06 -31.91
C LYS A 335 6.40 -7.97 -31.50
N ASP A 336 7.64 -7.60 -31.85
CA ASP A 336 8.85 -8.37 -31.50
C ASP A 336 9.49 -7.88 -30.17
N LEU A 337 8.87 -6.88 -29.52
CA LEU A 337 9.39 -6.15 -28.35
C LEU A 337 8.42 -6.13 -27.15
N VAL A 338 7.20 -6.66 -27.32
CA VAL A 338 6.06 -6.43 -26.41
C VAL A 338 5.33 -7.69 -26.02
N MET A 339 4.93 -7.70 -24.75
CA MET A 339 3.79 -8.47 -24.27
C MET A 339 3.07 -7.69 -23.15
N LEU A 340 1.82 -8.04 -22.88
CA LEU A 340 0.92 -7.34 -21.96
C LEU A 340 0.54 -8.26 -20.80
N GLU A 341 1.00 -7.99 -19.58
CA GLU A 341 0.63 -8.76 -18.37
C GLU A 341 1.13 -8.10 -17.05
N GLU A 342 0.78 -8.67 -15.88
CA GLU A 342 0.63 -8.08 -14.53
C GLU A 342 1.87 -8.05 -13.60
N ASP A 343 1.89 -6.99 -12.79
CA ASP A 343 2.72 -6.46 -11.67
C ASP A 343 4.26 -6.55 -11.49
N MET A 344 4.81 -5.43 -10.92
CA MET A 344 6.06 -5.17 -10.14
C MET A 344 6.93 -3.91 -10.52
N LYS A 345 6.86 -2.80 -9.76
CA LYS A 345 7.52 -1.49 -10.05
C LYS A 345 8.92 -1.26 -9.42
N VAL A 346 9.79 -0.50 -10.12
CA VAL A 346 10.95 0.28 -9.62
C VAL A 346 10.89 1.68 -10.28
N ALA A 347 11.31 2.77 -9.61
CA ALA A 347 11.01 4.15 -10.07
C ALA A 347 12.23 5.08 -10.30
N VAL A 348 12.15 5.89 -11.37
CA VAL A 348 12.94 7.10 -11.62
C VAL A 348 11.97 8.27 -11.80
N ARG A 349 12.30 9.46 -11.26
CA ARG A 349 11.42 10.63 -11.36
C ARG A 349 11.43 11.21 -12.76
N ALA A 350 10.26 11.26 -13.39
CA ALA A 350 10.06 11.92 -14.67
C ALA A 350 9.96 13.44 -14.52
N LYS A 351 10.48 14.17 -15.51
CA LYS A 351 10.19 15.59 -15.70
C LYS A 351 8.83 15.75 -16.39
N VAL A 352 8.03 16.67 -15.87
CA VAL A 352 6.78 17.11 -16.50
C VAL A 352 7.00 18.47 -17.15
N ASP A 353 6.34 18.70 -18.28
CA ASP A 353 6.33 20.00 -18.93
C ASP A 353 5.32 20.97 -18.27
N GLU A 354 5.18 22.17 -18.83
CA GLU A 354 4.25 23.20 -18.32
C GLU A 354 2.78 22.76 -18.39
N ALA A 355 2.43 21.82 -19.26
CA ALA A 355 1.10 21.22 -19.35
C ALA A 355 0.90 20.04 -18.38
N GLY A 356 1.91 19.70 -17.58
CA GLY A 356 1.88 18.58 -16.65
C GLY A 356 2.10 17.21 -17.31
N LEU A 357 2.55 17.17 -18.56
CA LEU A 357 2.77 15.94 -19.31
C LEU A 357 4.22 15.49 -19.25
N VAL A 358 4.42 14.18 -19.10
CA VAL A 358 5.71 13.53 -19.35
C VAL A 358 5.80 13.23 -20.84
N ARG A 359 6.64 13.99 -21.55
CA ARG A 359 6.84 13.82 -22.99
C ARG A 359 7.64 12.57 -23.31
N ARG A 360 7.38 11.96 -24.47
CA ARG A 360 8.04 10.74 -24.96
C ARG A 360 9.56 10.80 -24.93
N GLN A 361 10.17 11.96 -25.19
CA GLN A 361 11.64 12.13 -25.12
C GLN A 361 12.15 11.94 -23.69
N GLU A 362 11.40 12.41 -22.70
CA GLU A 362 11.72 12.17 -21.29
C GLU A 362 11.53 10.69 -20.93
N VAL A 363 10.48 10.04 -21.42
CA VAL A 363 10.29 8.59 -21.27
C VAL A 363 11.49 7.82 -21.81
N VAL A 364 11.92 8.10 -23.05
CA VAL A 364 13.12 7.47 -23.66
C VAL A 364 14.36 7.68 -22.80
N ARG A 365 14.57 8.92 -22.32
CA ARG A 365 15.71 9.25 -21.46
C ARG A 365 15.71 8.44 -20.16
N LEU A 366 14.55 8.28 -19.53
CA LEU A 366 14.39 7.52 -18.29
C LEU A 366 14.63 6.03 -18.51
N ILE A 367 14.06 5.46 -19.57
CA ILE A 367 14.23 4.05 -19.93
C ILE A 367 15.72 3.76 -20.19
N ASN A 368 16.37 4.61 -20.98
CA ASN A 368 17.80 4.46 -21.25
C ASN A 368 18.61 4.59 -19.95
N CYS A 369 18.28 5.52 -19.06
CA CYS A 369 18.97 5.63 -17.77
C CYS A 369 18.81 4.37 -16.88
N LEU A 370 17.66 3.69 -16.97
CA LEU A 370 17.37 2.47 -16.20
C LEU A 370 18.07 1.23 -16.76
N ILE A 371 18.19 1.15 -18.08
CA ILE A 371 18.74 -0.01 -18.78
C ILE A 371 20.26 0.14 -18.99
N ASP A 372 20.75 1.37 -19.10
CA ASP A 372 22.17 1.71 -19.30
C ASP A 372 23.11 0.95 -18.35
N GLU A 373 24.27 0.58 -18.88
CA GLU A 373 25.21 -0.34 -18.25
C GLU A 373 25.89 0.27 -17.02
N GLU A 374 26.01 1.60 -16.93
CA GLU A 374 26.67 2.23 -15.78
C GLU A 374 25.66 2.59 -14.68
N ASN A 375 24.71 3.47 -14.97
CA ASN A 375 23.77 3.97 -13.96
C ASN A 375 22.71 2.93 -13.60
N GLY A 376 22.19 2.23 -14.60
CA GLY A 376 21.20 1.17 -14.41
C GLY A 376 21.76 0.01 -13.59
N THR A 377 23.00 -0.41 -13.84
CA THR A 377 23.66 -1.48 -13.06
C THR A 377 23.83 -1.08 -11.60
N LYS A 378 24.35 0.12 -11.32
CA LYS A 378 24.48 0.61 -9.93
C LYS A 378 23.14 0.63 -9.20
N MET A 379 22.05 1.02 -9.89
CA MET A 379 20.71 0.98 -9.33
C MET A 379 20.22 -0.45 -9.06
N ARG A 380 20.40 -1.37 -10.02
CA ARG A 380 20.01 -2.79 -9.88
C ARG A 380 20.77 -3.47 -8.76
N ASP A 381 22.08 -3.25 -8.66
CA ASP A 381 22.91 -3.81 -7.60
C ASP A 381 22.45 -3.33 -6.21
N ARG A 382 22.16 -2.03 -6.09
CA ARG A 382 21.61 -1.47 -4.85
C ARG A 382 20.26 -2.10 -4.49
N ILE A 383 19.35 -2.26 -5.45
CA ILE A 383 18.06 -2.91 -5.23
C ILE A 383 18.24 -4.39 -4.86
N HIS A 384 19.16 -5.10 -5.49
CA HIS A 384 19.46 -6.49 -5.16
C HIS A 384 19.97 -6.63 -3.72
N GLN A 385 20.88 -5.75 -3.29
CA GLN A 385 21.35 -5.70 -1.90
C GLN A 385 20.22 -5.41 -0.92
N ILE A 386 19.36 -4.43 -1.22
CA ILE A 386 18.18 -4.12 -0.40
C ILE A 386 17.24 -5.32 -0.34
N SER A 387 16.93 -5.94 -1.48
CA SER A 387 16.06 -7.11 -1.57
C SER A 387 16.58 -8.24 -0.67
N LYS A 388 17.86 -8.60 -0.80
CA LYS A 388 18.50 -9.62 0.06
C LYS A 388 18.40 -9.26 1.54
N ALA A 389 18.72 -8.03 1.90
CA ALA A 389 18.70 -7.60 3.31
C ALA A 389 17.28 -7.60 3.89
N THR A 390 16.28 -7.19 3.11
CA THR A 390 14.87 -7.22 3.52
C THR A 390 14.29 -8.64 3.58
N ALA A 391 14.74 -9.55 2.72
CA ALA A 391 14.36 -10.96 2.78
C ALA A 391 14.86 -11.60 4.10
N VAL A 392 16.11 -11.35 4.48
CA VAL A 392 16.66 -11.81 5.77
C VAL A 392 15.92 -11.19 6.95
N ALA A 393 15.47 -9.93 6.84
CA ALA A 393 14.77 -9.26 7.93
C ALA A 393 13.47 -9.97 8.36
N VAL A 394 12.82 -10.70 7.45
CA VAL A 394 11.55 -11.38 7.70
C VAL A 394 11.69 -12.88 7.99
N GLU A 395 12.90 -13.44 7.95
CA GLU A 395 13.21 -14.80 8.39
C GLU A 395 13.19 -14.90 9.93
N GLU A 396 13.14 -16.12 10.51
CA GLU A 396 12.94 -16.34 11.96
C GLU A 396 13.98 -15.65 12.87
N SER A 397 15.19 -15.40 12.37
CA SER A 397 16.25 -14.68 13.10
C SER A 397 16.30 -13.18 12.77
N GLY A 398 15.52 -12.74 11.79
CA GLY A 398 15.50 -11.40 11.24
C GLY A 398 14.92 -10.35 12.19
N LEU A 399 15.22 -9.07 11.91
CA LEU A 399 14.77 -7.93 12.71
C LEU A 399 13.25 -7.80 12.71
N SER A 400 12.61 -7.90 11.55
CA SER A 400 11.16 -7.74 11.41
C SER A 400 10.40 -8.90 12.04
N PHE A 401 10.92 -10.13 11.92
CA PHE A 401 10.35 -11.30 12.61
C PHE A 401 10.44 -11.14 14.13
N ARG A 402 11.57 -10.67 14.66
CA ARG A 402 11.74 -10.41 16.10
C ARG A 402 10.78 -9.32 16.59
N SER A 403 10.61 -8.24 15.83
CA SER A 403 9.65 -7.18 16.17
C SER A 403 8.20 -7.68 16.15
N MET A 404 7.82 -8.51 15.16
CA MET A 404 6.52 -9.18 15.15
C MET A 404 6.33 -10.13 16.34
N LYS A 405 7.38 -10.85 16.73
CA LYS A 405 7.38 -11.72 17.90
C LYS A 405 7.21 -10.92 19.19
N GLU A 406 7.80 -9.74 19.30
CA GLU A 406 7.66 -8.84 20.45
C GLU A 406 6.19 -8.43 20.66
N VAL A 407 5.54 -7.89 19.63
CA VAL A 407 4.13 -7.52 19.73
C VAL A 407 3.23 -8.74 19.99
N ALA A 408 3.52 -9.90 19.36
CA ALA A 408 2.77 -11.12 19.62
C ALA A 408 2.93 -11.61 21.08
N ARG A 409 4.10 -11.41 21.70
CA ARG A 409 4.35 -11.74 23.12
C ARG A 409 3.47 -10.94 24.07
N GLU A 410 3.20 -9.67 23.75
CA GLU A 410 2.26 -8.85 24.52
C GLU A 410 0.85 -9.45 24.49
N TRP A 411 0.41 -9.96 23.34
CA TRP A 411 -0.92 -10.53 23.19
C TRP A 411 -1.08 -11.86 23.92
N ILE A 412 -0.04 -12.69 23.93
CA ILE A 412 -0.06 -13.99 24.64
C ILE A 412 0.28 -13.88 26.13
N GLY A 413 0.52 -12.67 26.66
CA GLY A 413 0.80 -12.43 28.08
C GLY A 413 2.19 -12.87 28.53
N LEU A 414 3.19 -12.81 27.64
CA LEU A 414 4.59 -13.16 27.90
C LEU A 414 5.54 -11.94 27.83
N SER A 415 4.98 -10.74 27.97
CA SER A 415 5.70 -9.45 28.00
C SER A 415 6.45 -9.25 29.31
#